data_AF-A0A094KHP2-F1
#
_entry.id   AF-A0A094KHP2-F1
#
_cell.length_a   1.000
_cell.length_b   1.000
_cell.length_c   1.000
_cell.angle_alpha   90.00
_cell.angle_beta   90.00
_cell.angle_gamma   90.00
#
_symmetry.space_group_name_H-M   'P 1'
#
loop_
_entity.id
_entity.type
_entity.pdbx_description
1 polymer ?
#
loop_
_entity_poly.entity_id
_entity_poly.type
_entity_poly.pdbx_seq_one_letter_code
_entity_poly.pdbx_strand_id
1 'polypeptide(L)' 'MRIRVLGCHGSQLPDYNTTSFLIGQNVLLDAGTVTTVLSLKEQMKIDYILITHAHLDHGGT' A
#
# COMPACT_ATOMS: atom_id res chain seq x y z
N MET A 1 -8.53 16.29 0.93
CA MET A 1 -7.46 15.29 0.78
C MET A 1 -7.60 14.27 1.91
N ARG A 2 -7.85 12.98 1.59
CA ARG A 2 -8.07 11.91 2.59
C ARG A 2 -6.95 10.88 2.44
N ILE A 3 -6.38 10.43 3.55
CA ILE A 3 -5.40 9.35 3.60
C ILE A 3 -6.06 8.14 4.27
N ARG A 4 -5.94 6.97 3.66
CA ARG A 4 -6.32 5.69 4.26
C ARG A 4 -5.05 4.88 4.48
N VAL A 5 -4.80 4.49 5.72
CA VAL A 5 -3.71 3.57 6.09
C VAL A 5 -4.12 2.17 5.65
N LEU A 6 -3.32 1.52 4.80
CA LEU A 6 -3.52 0.13 4.39
C LEU A 6 -2.65 -0.80 5.23
N GLY A 7 -1.43 -0.35 5.55
CA GLY A 7 -0.55 -0.96 6.54
C GLY A 7 0.51 0.02 7.02
N CYS A 8 1.08 -0.24 8.20
CA CYS A 8 2.00 0.66 8.89
C CYS A 8 3.03 -0.09 9.75
N HIS A 9 3.31 -1.36 9.43
CA HIS A 9 4.30 -2.18 10.12
C HIS A 9 5.56 -2.31 9.26
N GLY A 10 6.73 -2.41 9.91
CA GLY A 10 8.02 -2.55 9.22
C GLY A 10 8.36 -3.99 8.80
N SER A 11 7.41 -4.92 8.92
CA SER A 11 7.55 -6.31 8.46
C SER A 11 6.17 -6.95 8.30
N GLN A 12 6.11 -8.04 7.53
CA GLN A 12 4.89 -8.81 7.33
C GLN A 12 4.77 -9.89 8.42
N LEU A 13 3.70 -9.82 9.19
CA LEU A 13 3.30 -10.86 10.16
C LEU A 13 1.82 -11.17 9.98
N PRO A 14 1.32 -12.31 10.47
CA PRO A 14 -0.13 -12.57 10.49
C PRO A 14 -0.88 -11.39 11.13
N ASP A 15 -1.89 -10.87 10.43
CA ASP A 15 -2.69 -9.69 10.82
C ASP A 15 -1.95 -8.34 10.84
N TYR A 16 -0.67 -8.28 10.48
CA TYR A 16 0.12 -7.04 10.41
C TYR A 16 0.65 -6.81 9.00
N ASN A 17 -0.01 -5.86 8.32
CA ASN A 17 0.32 -5.45 6.98
C ASN A 17 1.52 -4.48 6.96
N THR A 18 2.41 -4.69 5.99
CA THR A 18 3.54 -3.82 5.67
C THR A 18 3.08 -2.45 5.17
N THR A 19 3.99 -1.48 5.13
CA THR A 19 3.68 -0.08 4.85
C THR A 19 3.00 0.13 3.49
N SER A 20 1.83 0.77 3.51
CA SER A 20 1.18 1.33 2.32
C SER A 20 0.05 2.28 2.71
N PHE A 21 -0.07 3.39 1.99
CA PHE A 21 -1.08 4.41 2.23
C PHE A 21 -1.77 4.77 0.92
N LEU A 22 -3.12 4.76 0.93
CA LEU A 22 -3.91 5.27 -0.18
C LEU A 22 -4.24 6.74 0.06
N ILE A 23 -3.74 7.59 -0.83
CA ILE A 23 -4.01 9.04 -0.85
C ILE A 23 -5.12 9.28 -1.87
N GLY A 24 -6.26 9.78 -1.40
CA GLY A 24 -7.46 9.94 -2.23
C GLY A 24 -8.04 8.59 -2.63
N GLN A 25 -7.96 8.25 -3.92
CA GLN A 25 -8.52 7.01 -4.47
C GLN A 25 -7.59 6.29 -5.46
N ASN A 26 -6.49 6.92 -5.88
CA ASN A 26 -5.68 6.49 -7.02
C ASN A 26 -4.16 6.67 -6.85
N VAL A 27 -3.70 7.18 -5.70
CA VAL A 27 -2.26 7.37 -5.44
C VAL A 27 -1.86 6.54 -4.23
N LEU A 28 -0.87 5.68 -4.39
CA LEU A 28 -0.24 4.95 -3.31
C LEU A 28 1.09 5.59 -2.89
N LEU A 29 1.29 5.71 -1.58
CA LEU A 29 2.62 5.85 -0.98
C LEU A 29 3.01 4.50 -0.40
N ASP A 30 4.06 3.91 -0.96
CA ASP A 30 4.46 2.51 -0.82
C ASP A 30 3.37 1.51 -1.22
N ALA A 31 3.79 0.30 -1.58
CA ALA A 31 2.93 -0.75 -2.11
C ALA A 31 3.01 -2.07 -1.33
N GLY A 32 3.53 -2.04 -0.10
CA GLY A 32 3.85 -3.24 0.69
C GLY A 32 2.73 -4.28 0.80
N THR A 33 1.47 -3.84 0.90
CA THR A 33 0.32 -4.69 1.28
C THR A 33 -0.91 -4.48 0.37
N VAL A 34 -0.69 -3.97 -0.83
CA VAL A 34 -1.78 -3.52 -1.72
C VAL A 34 -2.73 -4.65 -2.11
N THR A 35 -2.16 -5.82 -2.43
CA THR A 35 -2.89 -7.00 -2.92
C THR A 35 -3.76 -7.66 -1.85
N THR A 36 -3.38 -7.55 -0.58
CA THR A 36 -4.10 -8.15 0.55
C THR A 36 -5.20 -7.25 1.11
N VAL A 37 -5.06 -5.93 1.00
CA VAL A 37 -6.00 -4.96 1.60
C VAL A 37 -6.98 -4.37 0.58
N LEU A 38 -6.54 -4.07 -0.64
CA LEU A 38 -7.41 -3.47 -1.65
C LEU A 38 -8.18 -4.53 -2.41
N SER A 39 -9.47 -4.29 -2.65
CA SER A 39 -10.23 -5.08 -3.61
C SER A 39 -9.67 -4.88 -5.03
N LEU A 40 -9.89 -5.85 -5.93
CA LEU A 40 -9.46 -5.74 -7.33
C LEU A 40 -9.96 -4.45 -8.01
N LYS A 41 -11.19 -4.02 -7.70
CA LYS A 41 -11.77 -2.78 -8.23
C LYS A 41 -11.07 -1.51 -7.73
N GLU A 42 -10.53 -1.54 -6.51
CA GLU A 42 -9.73 -0.43 -5.98
C GLU A 42 -8.32 -0.44 -6.56
N GLN A 43 -7.71 -1.62 -6.73
CA GLN A 43 -6.40 -1.76 -7.37
C GLN A 43 -6.42 -1.22 -8.81
N MET A 44 -7.49 -1.49 -9.57
CA MET A 44 -7.67 -0.97 -10.94
C MET A 44 -7.78 0.56 -11.05
N LYS A 45 -7.99 1.27 -9.93
CA LYS A 45 -8.06 2.74 -9.92
C LYS A 45 -6.72 3.39 -9.63
N ILE A 46 -5.69 2.63 -9.28
CA ILE A 46 -4.39 3.19 -8.94
C ILE A 46 -3.68 3.66 -10.21
N ASP A 47 -3.38 4.95 -10.26
CA ASP A 47 -2.67 5.60 -11.37
C ASP A 47 -1.18 5.80 -11.04
N TYR A 48 -0.86 6.01 -9.77
CA TYR A 48 0.49 6.37 -9.32
C TYR A 48 0.88 5.60 -8.06
N ILE A 49 2.14 5.16 -8.03
CA ILE A 49 2.77 4.56 -6.85
C ILE A 49 4.08 5.29 -6.61
N LEU A 50 4.24 5.87 -5.42
CA LEU A 50 5.49 6.45 -4.96
C LEU A 50 6.13 5.49 -3.96
N ILE A 51 7.27 4.91 -4.34
CA ILE A 51 8.05 4.04 -3.46
C ILE A 51 9.10 4.89 -2.74
N THR A 52 9.12 4.85 -1.41
CA THR A 52 10.08 5.64 -0.62
C THR A 52 11.51 5.15 -0.79
N HIS A 53 11.73 3.83 -0.79
CA HIS A 53 13.02 3.18 -1.03
C HIS A 53 12.85 1.70 -1.39
N ALA A 54 13.92 1.05 -1.84
CA ALA A 54 13.90 -0.29 -2.43
C ALA A 54 14.02 -1.44 -1.41
N HIS A 55 13.37 -1.34 -0.26
CA HIS A 55 13.16 -2.50 0.60
C HIS A 55 11.88 -3.24 0.22
N LEU A 56 11.87 -4.56 0.44
CA LEU A 56 10.81 -5.44 -0.03
C LEU A 56 9.44 -5.10 0.57
N ASP A 57 9.41 -4.72 1.85
CA ASP A 57 8.21 -4.32 2.57
C ASP A 57 7.59 -3.01 2.08
N HIS A 58 8.26 -2.27 1.21
CA HIS A 58 7.75 -1.07 0.54
C HIS A 58 7.33 -1.32 -0.91
N GLY A 59 8.04 -2.21 -1.61
CA GLY A 59 7.83 -2.49 -3.04
C GLY A 59 6.58 -3.33 -3.35
N GLY A 60 6.11 -4.09 -2.36
CA GLY A 60 4.91 -4.93 -2.47
C GLY A 60 5.18 -6.42 -2.59
N THR A 61 4.14 -7.19 -2.25
CA THR A 61 4.03 -8.64 -2.46
C THR A 61 2.73 -8.98 -3.19
#